data_AF-A0A0L9UV56-F1
#
_entry.id   AF-A0A0L9UV56-F1
#
_cell.length_a   1.000
_cell.length_b   1.000
_cell.length_c   1.000
_cell.angle_alpha   90.00
_cell.angle_beta   90.00
_cell.angle_gamma   90.00
#
_symmetry.space_group_name_H-M   'P 1'
#
loop_
_entity.id
_entity.type
_entity.pdbx_description
1 polymer ?
#
loop_
_entity_poly.entity_id
_entity_poly.type
_entity_poly.pdbx_seq_one_letter_code
_entity_poly.pdbx_strand_id
1 'polypeptide(L)'
;MMTMQLVSSGVVFLFVTVFLTWVHVVIAEGENGYGGIRNYISWEDLQVDEQRLTLKRHDDVRIIIVNKYGWGHSKTVQGAVDMVPVNNKHRVKIYIYPGVYREKVRVPVSKPYVSFIGKRNQTATPVITWNSKSSDKGTNGQALGTFDTATVGVDSDYFCASGVTFENSVIATAGVKGMQGVALRVNSARAMFYQVKIKGAQDSLLDNTGSHYFLKCHILGKVDFIFGNAKSLYENCLLQSIADNFGAIAAHHRNSATEDTGFSFVGCSIRGSGRVYLGRAWGNYSRIIYSKCNMDDIIIPEGWSDWNHSDRKK
;
A
#
# COMPACT_ATOMS: atom_id res chain seq x y z
N MET A 1 1.06 -67.12 -34.06
CA MET A 1 -0.26 -66.48 -34.01
C MET A 1 -0.73 -66.54 -32.56
N MET A 2 -0.74 -65.38 -31.90
CA MET A 2 -1.51 -64.99 -30.70
C MET A 2 -1.91 -66.09 -29.69
N THR A 3 -1.37 -66.05 -28.46
CA THR A 3 -2.18 -66.02 -27.22
C THR A 3 -1.32 -65.83 -25.96
N MET A 4 -1.92 -65.11 -25.02
CA MET A 4 -1.44 -64.62 -23.74
C MET A 4 -1.93 -65.56 -22.62
N GLN A 5 -1.13 -65.82 -21.58
CA GLN A 5 -1.62 -66.03 -20.20
C GLN A 5 -0.49 -65.90 -19.16
N LEU A 6 -0.71 -65.02 -18.18
CA LEU A 6 0.08 -64.80 -16.95
C LEU A 6 -0.09 -66.02 -15.99
N VAL A 7 0.65 -66.25 -14.90
CA VAL A 7 1.17 -65.42 -13.78
C VAL A 7 2.24 -66.28 -13.08
N SER A 8 3.34 -65.74 -12.51
CA SER A 8 3.48 -65.59 -11.04
C SER A 8 4.90 -65.29 -10.61
N SER A 9 5.01 -64.54 -9.50
CA SER A 9 6.19 -64.05 -8.76
C SER A 9 6.95 -62.90 -9.43
N GLY A 10 7.05 -61.69 -8.89
CA GLY A 10 6.71 -61.14 -7.59
C GLY A 10 7.75 -60.07 -7.29
N VAL A 11 7.46 -58.81 -7.61
CA VAL A 11 8.27 -57.64 -7.19
C VAL A 11 7.31 -56.54 -6.78
N VAL A 12 7.33 -56.22 -5.48
CA VAL A 12 6.62 -55.08 -4.91
C VAL A 12 7.41 -53.82 -5.29
N PHE A 13 6.84 -52.97 -6.15
CA PHE A 13 7.37 -51.63 -6.38
C PHE A 13 6.71 -50.64 -5.43
N LEU A 14 7.54 -50.05 -4.57
CA LEU A 14 7.18 -48.90 -3.73
C LEU A 14 6.99 -47.68 -4.66
N PHE A 15 5.75 -47.28 -4.92
CA PHE A 15 5.47 -46.02 -5.61
C PHE A 15 5.65 -44.86 -4.62
N VAL A 16 6.84 -44.24 -4.64
CA VAL A 16 7.00 -42.89 -4.12
C VAL A 16 6.50 -41.93 -5.18
N THR A 17 5.22 -41.57 -5.11
CA THR A 17 4.69 -40.44 -5.89
C THR A 17 5.25 -39.14 -5.31
N VAL A 18 6.34 -38.66 -5.92
CA VAL A 18 6.81 -37.29 -5.71
C VAL A 18 5.87 -36.37 -6.47
N PHE A 19 4.97 -35.70 -5.75
CA PHE A 19 4.20 -34.56 -6.30
C PHE A 19 5.17 -33.38 -6.50
N LEU A 20 5.85 -33.35 -7.65
CA LEU A 20 6.46 -32.13 -8.17
C LEU A 20 5.31 -31.24 -8.67
N THR A 21 4.77 -30.40 -7.79
CA THR A 21 3.91 -29.30 -8.22
C THR A 21 4.78 -28.32 -8.98
N TRP A 22 4.73 -28.42 -10.31
CA TRP A 22 5.20 -27.38 -11.20
C TRP A 22 4.40 -26.11 -10.91
N VAL A 23 5.01 -25.16 -10.21
CA VAL A 23 4.50 -23.80 -10.15
C VAL A 23 4.68 -23.25 -11.56
N HIS A 24 3.61 -23.24 -12.35
CA HIS A 24 3.56 -22.38 -13.52
C HIS A 24 3.62 -20.94 -13.02
N VAL A 25 4.82 -20.37 -13.01
CA VAL A 25 4.96 -18.92 -13.04
C VAL A 25 4.45 -18.50 -14.41
N VAL A 26 3.16 -18.16 -14.47
CA VAL A 26 2.62 -17.44 -15.61
C VAL A 26 3.25 -16.05 -15.55
N ILE A 27 4.32 -15.86 -16.31
CA ILE A 27 4.74 -14.53 -16.70
C ILE A 27 3.63 -14.04 -17.63
N ALA A 28 2.71 -13.25 -17.10
CA ALA A 28 1.77 -12.53 -17.95
C ALA A 28 2.60 -11.56 -18.79
N GLU A 29 2.75 -11.85 -20.08
CA GLU A 29 3.20 -10.86 -21.05
C GLU A 29 2.18 -9.72 -21.00
N GLY A 30 2.59 -8.56 -20.52
CA GLY A 30 1.72 -7.40 -20.46
C GLY A 30 1.36 -6.96 -21.88
N GLU A 31 0.19 -7.34 -22.36
CA GLU A 31 -0.34 -6.87 -23.63
C GLU A 31 -0.50 -5.34 -23.54
N ASN A 32 0.12 -4.62 -24.47
CA ASN A 32 -0.15 -3.19 -24.63
C ASN A 32 -1.65 -3.02 -24.93
N GLY A 33 -2.34 -2.20 -24.16
CA GLY A 33 -3.73 -1.85 -24.45
C GLY A 33 -3.84 -1.10 -25.78
N TYR A 34 -5.05 -1.05 -26.35
CA TYR A 34 -5.35 -0.29 -27.56
C TYR A 34 -4.74 1.12 -27.51
N GLY A 35 -3.89 1.46 -28.47
CA GLY A 35 -3.22 2.77 -28.55
C GLY A 35 -1.89 2.89 -27.79
N GLY A 36 -1.23 1.79 -27.42
CA GLY A 36 0.12 1.80 -26.81
C GLY A 36 0.15 2.12 -25.31
N ILE A 37 -1.01 2.08 -24.65
CA ILE A 37 -1.14 2.36 -23.21
C ILE A 37 -0.87 1.06 -22.44
N ARG A 38 0.19 1.03 -21.62
CA ARG A 38 0.48 -0.10 -20.74
C ARG A 38 -0.62 -0.22 -19.67
N ASN A 39 -1.26 -1.39 -19.55
CA ASN A 39 -2.29 -1.70 -18.56
C ASN A 39 -1.73 -2.48 -17.34
N TYR A 40 -0.42 -2.40 -17.13
CA TYR A 40 0.31 -3.05 -16.04
C TYR A 40 1.32 -2.09 -15.43
N ILE A 41 1.72 -2.38 -14.19
CA ILE A 41 2.82 -1.70 -13.51
C ILE A 41 4.07 -2.56 -13.64
N SER A 42 5.18 -1.95 -14.01
CA SER A 42 6.49 -2.59 -14.17
C SER A 42 7.51 -2.02 -13.19
N TRP A 43 8.64 -2.70 -13.03
CA TRP A 43 9.75 -2.19 -12.23
C TRP A 43 10.30 -0.86 -12.73
N GLU A 44 10.18 -0.56 -14.03
CA GLU A 44 10.60 0.72 -14.61
C GLU A 44 9.78 1.89 -14.04
N ASP A 45 8.51 1.67 -13.69
CA ASP A 45 7.61 2.70 -13.16
C ASP A 45 8.00 3.17 -11.75
N LEU A 46 8.84 2.39 -11.05
CA LEU A 46 9.31 2.65 -9.68
C LEU A 46 10.76 3.17 -9.64
N GLN A 47 11.36 3.50 -10.78
CA GLN A 47 12.77 3.85 -10.86
C GLN A 47 13.04 5.03 -11.79
N VAL A 48 14.02 5.85 -11.43
CA VAL A 48 14.60 6.87 -12.30
C VAL A 48 16.05 6.50 -12.55
N ASP A 49 16.44 6.50 -13.81
CA ASP A 49 17.84 6.42 -14.21
C ASP A 49 18.47 7.82 -14.07
N GLU A 50 19.29 8.01 -13.04
CA GLU A 50 19.91 9.31 -12.75
C GLU A 50 20.93 9.72 -13.83
N GLN A 51 21.51 8.78 -14.58
CA GLN A 51 22.42 9.10 -15.69
C GLN A 51 21.65 9.71 -16.87
N ARG A 52 20.37 9.39 -17.01
CA ARG A 52 19.48 9.98 -18.02
C ARG A 52 18.95 11.37 -17.63
N LEU A 53 19.06 11.78 -16.36
CA LEU A 53 18.65 13.13 -15.94
C LEU A 53 19.55 14.24 -16.52
N THR A 54 20.81 13.92 -16.82
CA THR A 54 21.81 14.87 -17.35
C THR A 54 21.86 14.91 -18.87
N LEU A 55 21.32 13.89 -19.53
CA LEU A 55 21.24 13.80 -20.98
C LEU A 55 19.93 14.45 -21.45
N LYS A 56 20.00 15.48 -22.31
CA LYS A 56 18.84 16.04 -23.03
C LYS A 56 18.32 15.03 -24.06
N ARG A 57 17.87 13.85 -23.64
CA ARG A 57 17.29 12.85 -24.53
C ARG A 57 15.78 12.86 -24.48
N HIS A 58 15.25 12.77 -25.69
CA HIS A 58 13.87 12.94 -26.12
C HIS A 58 13.06 11.63 -25.96
N ASP A 59 13.31 10.84 -24.89
CA ASP A 59 12.63 9.55 -24.71
C ASP A 59 11.30 9.74 -23.94
N ASP A 60 10.27 8.97 -24.33
CA ASP A 60 8.84 9.01 -23.94
C ASP A 60 8.46 9.09 -22.44
N VAL A 61 9.43 9.10 -21.51
CA VAL A 61 9.16 9.15 -20.06
C VAL A 61 9.44 10.54 -19.51
N ARG A 62 8.37 11.27 -19.17
CA ARG A 62 8.48 12.60 -18.56
C ARG A 62 8.87 12.50 -17.09
N ILE A 63 10.03 13.08 -16.73
CA ILE A 63 10.50 13.16 -15.35
C ILE A 63 10.34 14.60 -14.82
N ILE A 64 9.72 14.74 -13.65
CA ILE A 64 9.53 16.01 -12.96
C ILE A 64 10.33 16.01 -11.66
N ILE A 65 11.37 16.84 -11.57
CA ILE A 65 12.24 16.92 -10.40
C ILE A 65 11.60 17.84 -9.37
N VAL A 66 11.40 17.33 -8.15
CA VAL A 66 10.98 18.12 -6.98
C VAL A 66 12.18 18.33 -6.07
N ASN A 67 12.51 19.59 -5.81
CA ASN A 67 13.58 19.97 -4.89
C ASN A 67 13.17 21.23 -4.11
N LYS A 68 13.08 21.11 -2.78
CA LYS A 68 12.63 22.22 -1.92
C LYS A 68 13.53 23.46 -1.94
N TYR A 69 14.78 23.33 -2.38
CA TYR A 69 15.76 24.43 -2.47
C TYR A 69 15.73 25.14 -3.84
N GLY A 70 14.91 24.66 -4.79
CA GLY A 70 14.58 25.42 -6.00
C GLY A 70 15.39 25.10 -7.26
N TRP A 71 16.28 24.10 -7.24
CA TRP A 71 17.03 23.67 -8.43
C TRP A 71 16.34 22.54 -9.22
N GLY A 72 15.09 22.21 -8.89
CA GLY A 72 14.24 21.27 -9.63
C GLY A 72 13.18 21.98 -10.46
N HIS A 73 12.31 21.22 -11.13
CA HIS A 73 11.16 21.77 -11.85
C HIS A 73 10.10 22.35 -10.89
N SER A 74 9.94 21.76 -9.70
CA SER A 74 9.01 22.24 -8.66
C SER A 74 9.69 22.27 -7.28
N LYS A 75 9.26 23.21 -6.44
CA LYS A 75 9.64 23.26 -5.01
C LYS A 75 8.76 22.36 -4.13
N THR A 76 7.54 22.08 -4.58
CA THR A 76 6.53 21.30 -3.84
C THR A 76 6.15 20.03 -4.61
N VAL A 77 5.65 19.03 -3.89
CA VAL A 77 5.17 17.80 -4.51
C VAL A 77 3.85 18.04 -5.24
N GLN A 78 2.92 18.80 -4.65
CA GLN A 78 1.68 19.18 -5.31
C GLN A 78 1.93 19.94 -6.61
N GLY A 79 2.89 20.88 -6.63
CA GLY A 79 3.23 21.62 -7.84
C GLY A 79 3.73 20.72 -8.98
N ALA A 80 4.42 19.62 -8.65
CA ALA A 80 4.80 18.63 -9.66
C ALA A 80 3.62 17.77 -10.14
N VAL A 81 2.67 17.44 -9.26
CA VAL A 81 1.41 16.81 -9.66
C VAL A 81 0.62 17.74 -10.59
N ASP A 82 0.61 19.04 -10.33
CA ASP A 82 -0.10 20.04 -11.13
C ASP A 82 0.43 20.13 -12.56
N MET A 83 1.73 19.88 -12.77
CA MET A 83 2.38 19.82 -14.09
C MET A 83 2.03 18.58 -14.94
N VAL A 84 1.48 17.53 -14.33
CA VAL A 84 1.01 16.33 -15.06
C VAL A 84 -0.24 16.71 -15.87
N PRO A 85 -0.30 16.39 -17.19
CA PRO A 85 -1.47 16.71 -18.00
C PRO A 85 -2.73 16.01 -17.51
N VAL A 86 -3.88 16.66 -17.71
CA VAL A 86 -5.19 16.01 -17.55
C VAL A 86 -5.34 14.93 -18.63
N ASN A 87 -5.99 13.82 -18.27
CA ASN A 87 -6.16 12.63 -19.13
C ASN A 87 -4.83 12.06 -19.62
N ASN A 88 -3.80 12.12 -18.76
CA ASN A 88 -2.49 11.57 -19.03
C ASN A 88 -2.56 10.10 -19.45
N LYS A 89 -1.80 9.69 -20.46
CA LYS A 89 -1.78 8.31 -20.97
C LYS A 89 -0.42 7.61 -20.81
N HIS A 90 0.60 8.37 -20.41
CA HIS A 90 1.97 7.89 -20.33
C HIS A 90 2.54 8.11 -18.93
N ARG A 91 3.44 7.23 -18.49
CA ARG A 91 4.03 7.32 -17.16
C ARG A 91 4.73 8.67 -16.95
N VAL A 92 4.30 9.44 -15.95
CA VAL A 92 5.02 10.62 -15.46
C VAL A 92 5.67 10.30 -14.12
N LYS A 93 7.00 10.46 -14.06
CA LYS A 93 7.80 10.16 -12.87
C LYS A 93 8.13 11.45 -12.12
N ILE A 94 7.53 11.64 -10.95
CA ILE A 94 7.82 12.73 -10.04
C ILE A 94 8.96 12.27 -9.13
N TYR A 95 10.15 12.81 -9.37
CA TYR A 95 11.39 12.44 -8.70
C TYR A 95 11.70 13.42 -7.57
N ILE A 96 11.59 12.95 -6.33
CA ILE A 96 11.54 13.77 -5.13
C ILE A 96 12.88 13.68 -4.40
N TYR A 97 13.58 14.81 -4.32
CA TYR A 97 14.84 14.91 -3.59
C TYR A 97 14.63 14.84 -2.07
N PRO A 98 15.64 14.44 -1.27
CA PRO A 98 15.53 14.39 0.17
C PRO A 98 15.12 15.74 0.77
N GLY A 99 14.24 15.68 1.77
CA GLY A 99 13.73 16.86 2.45
C GLY A 99 12.38 16.59 3.10
N VAL A 100 12.02 17.47 4.03
CA VAL A 100 10.66 17.52 4.61
C VAL A 100 9.82 18.50 3.80
N TYR A 101 8.71 18.00 3.26
CA TYR A 101 7.70 18.68 2.48
C TYR A 101 6.41 18.75 3.31
N ARG A 102 6.16 19.91 3.92
CA ARG A 102 5.00 20.10 4.80
C ARG A 102 3.81 20.62 4.00
N GLU A 103 3.12 19.71 3.32
CA GLU A 103 2.04 20.01 2.38
C GLU A 103 1.03 18.86 2.33
N LYS A 104 -0.23 19.18 1.96
CA LYS A 104 -1.16 18.16 1.49
C LYS A 104 -0.98 17.96 -0.01
N VAL A 105 -1.00 16.69 -0.43
CA VAL A 105 -0.91 16.31 -1.84
C VAL A 105 -2.15 15.54 -2.26
N ARG A 106 -2.68 15.88 -3.43
CA ARG A 106 -3.83 15.22 -4.07
C ARG A 106 -3.44 14.84 -5.50
N VAL A 107 -3.49 13.54 -5.80
CA VAL A 107 -3.31 13.01 -7.15
C VAL A 107 -4.70 12.68 -7.69
N PRO A 108 -5.32 13.57 -8.48
CA PRO A 108 -6.71 13.42 -8.87
C PRO A 108 -6.88 12.31 -9.93
N VAL A 109 -8.11 11.77 -10.02
CA VAL A 109 -8.51 10.77 -11.02
C VAL A 109 -8.20 11.18 -12.46
N SER A 110 -8.19 12.48 -12.74
CA SER A 110 -7.88 13.04 -14.05
C SER A 110 -6.40 12.92 -14.46
N LYS A 111 -5.52 12.41 -13.58
CA LYS A 111 -4.07 12.32 -13.81
C LYS A 111 -3.54 10.90 -13.51
N PRO A 112 -3.92 9.87 -14.31
CA PRO A 112 -3.43 8.50 -14.13
C PRO A 112 -1.95 8.36 -14.50
N TYR A 113 -1.35 7.20 -14.20
CA TYR A 113 0.05 6.87 -14.52
C TYR A 113 1.09 7.82 -13.90
N VAL A 114 0.90 8.19 -12.62
CA VAL A 114 1.86 9.00 -11.86
C VAL A 114 2.71 8.11 -10.94
N SER A 115 4.01 8.36 -10.91
CA SER A 115 4.94 7.71 -9.96
C SER A 115 5.60 8.73 -9.05
N PHE A 116 5.60 8.49 -7.74
CA PHE A 116 6.43 9.22 -6.78
C PHE A 116 7.69 8.41 -6.46
N ILE A 117 8.85 8.95 -6.79
CA ILE A 117 10.11 8.23 -6.66
C ILE A 117 11.05 9.07 -5.81
N GLY A 118 11.37 8.59 -4.61
CA GLY A 118 12.40 9.19 -3.77
C GLY A 118 13.80 8.91 -4.33
N LYS A 119 14.70 9.88 -4.18
CA LYS A 119 16.11 9.74 -4.56
C LYS A 119 16.77 8.56 -3.82
N ARG A 120 17.37 7.64 -4.59
CA ARG A 120 18.07 6.46 -4.06
C ARG A 120 19.45 6.82 -3.53
N ASN A 121 20.05 5.90 -2.77
CA ASN A 121 21.42 6.02 -2.24
C ASN A 121 21.66 7.29 -1.41
N GLN A 122 20.62 7.77 -0.73
CA GLN A 122 20.70 8.87 0.22
C GLN A 122 20.51 8.34 1.63
N THR A 123 21.10 9.03 2.60
CA THR A 123 20.93 8.72 4.03
C THR A 123 19.50 8.99 4.51
N ALA A 124 18.74 9.84 3.81
CA ALA A 124 17.37 10.20 4.13
C ALA A 124 16.44 10.10 2.92
N THR A 125 15.24 9.55 3.14
CA THR A 125 14.13 9.59 2.17
C THR A 125 13.38 10.93 2.24
N PRO A 126 12.78 11.42 1.14
CA PRO A 126 11.82 12.52 1.22
C PRO A 126 10.63 12.17 2.13
N VAL A 127 10.17 13.16 2.90
CA VAL A 127 9.03 13.04 3.81
C VAL A 127 7.96 14.05 3.41
N ILE A 128 6.79 13.56 3.05
CA ILE A 128 5.59 14.39 2.82
C ILE A 128 4.74 14.30 4.08
N THR A 129 4.56 15.42 4.78
CA THR A 129 3.97 15.45 6.12
C THR A 129 2.89 16.51 6.29
N TRP A 130 1.85 16.15 7.03
CA TRP A 130 0.81 17.04 7.52
C TRP A 130 0.34 16.58 8.91
N ASN A 131 -0.68 17.22 9.50
CA ASN A 131 -1.14 16.91 10.86
C ASN A 131 -2.65 17.12 11.07
N SER A 132 -3.46 16.93 10.02
CA SER A 132 -4.92 17.04 10.15
C SER A 132 -5.51 15.86 10.90
N LYS A 133 -6.54 16.12 11.71
CA LYS A 133 -7.39 15.12 12.38
C LYS A 133 -8.85 15.27 11.99
N SER A 134 -9.63 14.21 12.14
CA SER A 134 -11.01 14.15 11.66
C SER A 134 -11.95 15.18 12.32
N SER A 135 -11.63 15.63 13.54
CA SER A 135 -12.35 16.69 14.25
C SER A 135 -11.97 18.11 13.84
N ASP A 136 -10.89 18.31 13.07
CA ASP A 136 -10.54 19.64 12.57
C ASP A 136 -11.66 20.19 11.68
N LYS A 137 -11.82 21.51 11.64
CA LYS A 137 -12.82 22.16 10.81
C LYS A 137 -12.30 22.34 9.38
N GLY A 138 -13.08 21.91 8.40
CA GLY A 138 -12.89 22.23 6.99
C GLY A 138 -13.31 23.66 6.66
N THR A 139 -13.14 24.06 5.40
CA THR A 139 -13.49 25.40 4.91
C THR A 139 -14.99 25.72 5.00
N ASN A 140 -15.84 24.69 5.06
CA ASN A 140 -17.29 24.80 5.27
C ASN A 140 -17.70 24.84 6.76
N GLY A 141 -16.74 24.89 7.69
CA GLY A 141 -17.00 24.88 9.14
C GLY A 141 -17.42 23.52 9.73
N GLN A 142 -17.54 22.47 8.89
CA GLN A 142 -17.84 21.11 9.33
C GLN A 142 -16.56 20.36 9.71
N ALA A 143 -16.69 19.29 10.48
CA ALA A 143 -15.56 18.42 10.77
C ALA A 143 -15.05 17.80 9.46
N LEU A 144 -13.73 17.70 9.28
CA LEU A 144 -13.12 17.10 8.09
C LEU A 144 -13.58 15.65 7.87
N GLY A 145 -13.79 14.91 8.96
CA GLY A 145 -13.93 13.45 8.89
C GLY A 145 -12.61 12.79 8.50
N THR A 146 -12.51 11.47 8.67
CA THR A 146 -11.25 10.73 8.47
C THR A 146 -10.72 10.85 7.04
N PHE A 147 -11.61 10.78 6.04
CA PHE A 147 -11.22 10.77 4.62
C PHE A 147 -10.38 12.00 4.22
N ASP A 148 -10.79 13.19 4.65
CA ASP A 148 -10.14 14.45 4.26
C ASP A 148 -8.89 14.79 5.09
N THR A 149 -8.58 14.00 6.13
CA THR A 149 -7.35 14.18 6.92
C THR A 149 -6.10 13.80 6.16
N ALA A 150 -6.22 12.97 5.10
CA ALA A 150 -5.10 12.42 4.35
C ALA A 150 -4.03 13.47 4.02
N THR A 151 -2.78 13.24 4.44
CA THR A 151 -1.62 14.02 3.98
C THR A 151 -1.48 13.87 2.47
N VAL A 152 -1.44 12.62 1.98
CA VAL A 152 -1.47 12.32 0.54
C VAL A 152 -2.73 11.53 0.21
N GLY A 153 -3.52 12.04 -0.73
CA GLY A 153 -4.70 11.36 -1.28
C GLY A 153 -4.47 11.02 -2.74
N VAL A 154 -4.58 9.73 -3.07
CA VAL A 154 -4.43 9.22 -4.43
C VAL A 154 -5.80 8.74 -4.91
N ASP A 155 -6.35 9.42 -5.89
CA ASP A 155 -7.61 9.07 -6.58
C ASP A 155 -7.34 8.60 -8.02
N SER A 156 -6.09 8.25 -8.32
CA SER A 156 -5.55 8.11 -9.67
C SER A 156 -5.11 6.68 -9.96
N ASP A 157 -5.47 6.17 -11.13
CA ASP A 157 -5.17 4.80 -11.56
C ASP A 157 -3.70 4.62 -11.95
N TYR A 158 -3.19 3.41 -11.72
CA TYR A 158 -1.80 3.01 -11.97
C TYR A 158 -0.78 3.82 -11.19
N PHE A 159 -1.17 4.39 -10.04
CA PHE A 159 -0.25 5.14 -9.19
C PHE A 159 0.86 4.24 -8.65
N CYS A 160 2.09 4.75 -8.62
CA CYS A 160 3.23 4.05 -8.04
C CYS A 160 3.96 4.94 -7.04
N ALA A 161 4.53 4.35 -6.00
CA ALA A 161 5.45 5.06 -5.13
C ALA A 161 6.62 4.20 -4.68
N SER A 162 7.82 4.78 -4.63
CA SER A 162 9.01 4.10 -4.12
C SER A 162 9.96 5.02 -3.37
N GLY A 163 10.45 4.58 -2.21
CA GLY A 163 11.47 5.32 -1.45
C GLY A 163 10.99 6.68 -0.90
N VAL A 164 9.68 6.82 -0.66
CA VAL A 164 9.06 8.04 -0.10
C VAL A 164 8.44 7.73 1.26
N THR A 165 8.50 8.68 2.18
CA THR A 165 7.76 8.63 3.45
C THR A 165 6.50 9.50 3.36
N PHE A 166 5.34 8.90 3.65
CA PHE A 166 4.07 9.57 3.87
C PHE A 166 3.79 9.64 5.36
N GLU A 167 3.51 10.84 5.88
CA GLU A 167 3.33 11.04 7.33
C GLU A 167 2.11 11.88 7.66
N ASN A 168 1.33 11.44 8.65
CA ASN A 168 0.46 12.29 9.43
C ASN A 168 1.01 12.37 10.85
N SER A 169 1.40 13.57 11.26
CA SER A 169 2.07 13.86 12.53
C SER A 169 1.10 14.30 13.63
N VAL A 170 -0.20 14.04 13.47
CA VAL A 170 -1.18 14.25 14.54
C VAL A 170 -0.76 13.48 15.80
N ILE A 171 -0.77 14.16 16.94
CA ILE A 171 -0.56 13.55 18.25
C ILE A 171 -1.94 13.24 18.82
N ALA A 172 -2.30 11.96 18.88
CA ALA A 172 -3.57 11.52 19.46
C ALA A 172 -3.55 11.68 20.99
N THR A 173 -4.55 12.37 21.54
CA THR A 173 -4.77 12.46 22.98
C THR A 173 -5.71 11.33 23.40
N ALA A 174 -5.29 10.53 24.38
CA ALA A 174 -6.09 9.42 24.89
C ALA A 174 -7.47 9.90 25.38
N GLY A 175 -8.51 9.16 25.02
CA GLY A 175 -9.90 9.48 25.40
C GLY A 175 -10.58 10.58 24.56
N VAL A 176 -9.85 11.26 23.67
CA VAL A 176 -10.43 12.30 22.81
C VAL A 176 -10.97 11.66 21.52
N LYS A 177 -12.23 11.92 21.20
CA LYS A 177 -12.84 11.51 19.93
C LYS A 177 -12.35 12.40 18.79
N GLY A 178 -12.30 11.85 17.57
CA GLY A 178 -11.99 12.63 16.37
C GLY A 178 -10.49 12.87 16.14
N MET A 179 -9.64 11.95 16.61
CA MET A 179 -8.18 12.00 16.47
C MET A 179 -7.64 11.18 15.29
N GLN A 180 -8.52 10.57 14.48
CA GLN A 180 -8.15 9.85 13.27
C GLN A 180 -7.36 10.76 12.32
N GLY A 181 -6.24 10.29 11.78
CA GLY A 181 -5.36 11.08 10.93
C GLY A 181 -4.63 10.22 9.90
N VAL A 182 -5.08 10.31 8.65
CA VAL A 182 -4.56 9.53 7.53
C VAL A 182 -3.27 10.14 7.00
N ALA A 183 -2.24 9.31 6.84
CA ALA A 183 -0.98 9.67 6.17
C ALA A 183 -1.09 9.46 4.66
N LEU A 184 -1.63 8.30 4.25
CA LEU A 184 -1.86 7.95 2.86
C LEU A 184 -3.27 7.40 2.68
N ARG A 185 -4.02 7.98 1.74
CA ARG A 185 -5.29 7.45 1.24
C ARG A 185 -5.12 6.97 -0.19
N VAL A 186 -5.55 5.75 -0.49
CA VAL A 186 -5.48 5.16 -1.83
C VAL A 186 -6.86 4.74 -2.31
N ASN A 187 -7.32 5.39 -3.37
CA ASN A 187 -8.56 5.13 -4.09
C ASN A 187 -8.19 5.00 -5.58
N SER A 188 -7.71 3.83 -5.99
CA SER A 188 -7.08 3.62 -7.29
C SER A 188 -7.40 2.21 -7.78
N ALA A 189 -7.80 2.01 -9.03
CA ALA A 189 -8.07 0.66 -9.53
C ALA A 189 -6.85 -0.27 -9.37
N ARG A 190 -5.64 0.28 -9.59
CA ARG A 190 -4.36 -0.42 -9.47
C ARG A 190 -3.28 0.51 -8.93
N ALA A 191 -2.56 0.11 -7.89
CA ALA A 191 -1.42 0.87 -7.37
C ALA A 191 -0.33 -0.02 -6.80
N MET A 192 0.93 0.43 -6.85
CA MET A 192 2.08 -0.29 -6.32
C MET A 192 2.97 0.59 -5.46
N PHE A 193 3.37 0.06 -4.31
CA PHE A 193 4.22 0.73 -3.33
C PHE A 193 5.42 -0.15 -3.04
N TYR A 194 6.63 0.39 -3.21
CA TYR A 194 7.88 -0.35 -3.00
C TYR A 194 8.83 0.41 -2.08
N GLN A 195 9.18 -0.16 -0.93
CA GLN A 195 10.06 0.52 0.05
C GLN A 195 9.55 1.92 0.43
N VAL A 196 8.23 2.08 0.57
CA VAL A 196 7.64 3.31 1.13
C VAL A 196 7.54 3.18 2.64
N LYS A 197 7.56 4.32 3.33
CA LYS A 197 7.26 4.39 4.77
C LYS A 197 5.95 5.14 4.97
N ILE A 198 5.03 4.57 5.73
CA ILE A 198 3.76 5.19 6.07
C ILE A 198 3.72 5.36 7.59
N LYS A 199 3.66 6.61 8.05
CA LYS A 199 3.73 6.97 9.48
C LYS A 199 2.46 7.69 9.92
N GLY A 200 1.77 7.14 10.88
CA GLY A 200 0.68 7.85 11.57
C GLY A 200 0.46 7.29 12.97
N ALA A 201 -0.69 7.62 13.54
CA ALA A 201 -1.16 7.05 14.79
C ALA A 201 -2.42 6.21 14.52
N GLN A 202 -3.61 6.79 14.70
CA GLN A 202 -4.86 6.16 14.31
C GLN A 202 -5.15 6.40 12.83
N ASP A 203 -5.58 5.36 12.11
CA ASP A 203 -6.00 5.41 10.71
C ASP A 203 -4.88 5.82 9.73
N SER A 204 -3.65 5.32 9.92
CA SER A 204 -2.46 5.76 9.17
C SER A 204 -2.55 5.56 7.65
N LEU A 205 -2.98 4.38 7.20
CA LEU A 205 -3.18 4.02 5.80
C LEU A 205 -4.66 3.72 5.56
N LEU A 206 -5.33 4.62 4.82
CA LEU A 206 -6.65 4.36 4.26
C LEU A 206 -6.49 3.68 2.89
N ASP A 207 -6.42 2.35 2.92
CA ASP A 207 -6.41 1.48 1.76
C ASP A 207 -7.84 1.24 1.25
N ASN A 208 -8.42 2.29 0.65
CA ASN A 208 -9.86 2.47 0.51
C ASN A 208 -10.51 1.47 -0.45
N THR A 209 -10.07 1.47 -1.70
CA THR A 209 -10.74 0.80 -2.84
C THR A 209 -9.75 0.50 -3.95
N GLY A 210 -9.91 -0.66 -4.59
CA GLY A 210 -9.10 -1.10 -5.73
C GLY A 210 -8.17 -2.27 -5.42
N SER A 211 -7.18 -2.50 -6.28
CA SER A 211 -6.20 -3.60 -6.13
C SER A 211 -4.79 -3.07 -5.93
N HIS A 212 -4.20 -3.29 -4.77
CA HIS A 212 -2.93 -2.66 -4.41
C HIS A 212 -1.86 -3.67 -3.98
N TYR A 213 -0.61 -3.34 -4.28
CA TYR A 213 0.54 -4.16 -3.89
C TYR A 213 1.56 -3.33 -3.12
N PHE A 214 1.77 -3.68 -1.85
CA PHE A 214 2.75 -3.08 -0.96
C PHE A 214 3.89 -4.07 -0.75
N LEU A 215 5.08 -3.76 -1.26
CA LEU A 215 6.25 -4.64 -1.21
C LEU A 215 7.37 -3.98 -0.41
N LYS A 216 7.87 -4.68 0.62
CA LYS A 216 8.97 -4.21 1.48
C LYS A 216 8.69 -2.82 2.09
N CYS A 217 7.42 -2.53 2.36
CA CYS A 217 7.02 -1.25 2.95
C CYS A 217 7.14 -1.29 4.46
N HIS A 218 7.26 -0.12 5.08
CA HIS A 218 7.24 0.04 6.53
C HIS A 218 6.02 0.86 6.92
N ILE A 219 5.05 0.24 7.61
CA ILE A 219 3.79 0.86 8.00
C ILE A 219 3.73 0.93 9.53
N LEU A 220 3.52 2.13 10.07
CA LEU A 220 3.54 2.40 11.50
C LEU A 220 2.23 3.04 11.94
N GLY A 221 1.70 2.60 13.08
CA GLY A 221 0.57 3.25 13.73
C GLY A 221 0.16 2.62 15.06
N LYS A 222 -0.99 3.07 15.59
CA LYS A 222 -1.54 2.64 16.88
C LYS A 222 -2.82 1.81 16.70
N VAL A 223 -3.84 2.41 16.12
CA VAL A 223 -5.20 1.85 16.03
C VAL A 223 -5.65 1.86 14.58
N ASP A 224 -6.11 0.70 14.10
CA ASP A 224 -6.59 0.45 12.74
C ASP A 224 -5.68 1.08 11.68
N PHE A 225 -4.37 0.97 11.87
CA PHE A 225 -3.44 1.77 11.09
C PHE A 225 -3.35 1.33 9.62
N ILE A 226 -3.98 0.20 9.25
CA ILE A 226 -4.31 -0.21 7.88
C ILE A 226 -5.82 -0.48 7.81
N PHE A 227 -6.58 0.34 7.11
CA PHE A 227 -8.04 0.20 7.06
C PHE A 227 -8.63 0.55 5.70
N GLY A 228 -9.83 0.03 5.40
CA GLY A 228 -10.52 0.25 4.13
C GLY A 228 -11.12 -1.03 3.54
N ASN A 229 -11.46 -1.01 2.25
CA ASN A 229 -12.12 -2.10 1.54
C ASN A 229 -11.37 -2.52 0.25
N ALA A 230 -10.07 -2.24 0.13
CA ALA A 230 -9.30 -2.67 -1.03
C ALA A 230 -9.06 -4.20 -1.05
N LYS A 231 -8.61 -4.69 -2.22
CA LYS A 231 -8.02 -6.01 -2.44
C LYS A 231 -6.50 -5.86 -2.48
N SER A 232 -5.83 -6.09 -1.35
CA SER A 232 -4.44 -5.69 -1.22
C SER A 232 -3.54 -6.82 -0.73
N LEU A 233 -2.36 -6.89 -1.35
CA LEU A 233 -1.26 -7.73 -0.91
C LEU A 233 -0.18 -6.86 -0.25
N TYR A 234 0.16 -7.20 0.98
CA TYR A 234 1.26 -6.65 1.74
C TYR A 234 2.32 -7.74 1.87
N GLU A 235 3.44 -7.59 1.16
CA GLU A 235 4.46 -8.62 1.09
C GLU A 235 5.80 -8.12 1.64
N ASN A 236 6.39 -8.91 2.55
CA ASN A 236 7.66 -8.62 3.19
C ASN A 236 7.70 -7.24 3.84
N CYS A 237 6.55 -6.76 4.34
CA CYS A 237 6.43 -5.46 4.99
C CYS A 237 6.81 -5.55 6.47
N LEU A 238 7.30 -4.45 7.02
CA LEU A 238 7.38 -4.22 8.46
C LEU A 238 6.12 -3.48 8.92
N LEU A 239 5.33 -4.14 9.78
CA LEU A 239 4.16 -3.57 10.43
C LEU A 239 4.55 -3.25 11.87
N GLN A 240 4.73 -1.97 12.18
CA GLN A 240 5.24 -1.55 13.49
C GLN A 240 4.13 -0.87 14.31
N SER A 241 3.72 -1.53 15.38
CA SER A 241 2.86 -0.91 16.40
C SER A 241 3.67 0.09 17.22
N ILE A 242 3.10 1.28 17.41
CA ILE A 242 3.59 2.29 18.36
C ILE A 242 2.53 2.59 19.43
N ALA A 243 1.64 1.62 19.70
CA ALA A 243 0.61 1.74 20.71
C ALA A 243 1.23 1.73 22.12
N ASP A 244 0.70 2.57 23.00
CA ASP A 244 1.14 2.63 24.41
C ASP A 244 0.44 1.54 25.24
N ASN A 245 -0.88 1.41 25.06
CA ASN A 245 -1.71 0.44 25.79
C ASN A 245 -2.34 -0.57 24.85
N PHE A 246 -3.19 -0.08 23.93
CA PHE A 246 -4.02 -0.92 23.09
C PHE A 246 -3.96 -0.44 21.63
N GLY A 247 -3.99 -1.40 20.70
CA GLY A 247 -3.91 -1.12 19.27
C GLY A 247 -4.58 -2.18 18.41
N ALA A 248 -4.62 -1.90 17.12
CA ALA A 248 -5.03 -2.85 16.11
C ALA A 248 -4.28 -2.57 14.81
N ILE A 249 -3.80 -3.63 14.15
CA ILE A 249 -3.05 -3.51 12.90
C ILE A 249 -3.99 -3.14 11.76
N ALA A 250 -5.05 -3.93 11.59
CA ALA A 250 -5.91 -3.81 10.42
C ALA A 250 -7.40 -3.71 10.76
N ALA A 251 -8.17 -2.99 9.94
CA ALA A 251 -9.62 -2.94 10.02
C ALA A 251 -10.24 -2.96 8.61
N HIS A 252 -10.62 -4.15 8.14
CA HIS A 252 -11.14 -4.34 6.78
C HIS A 252 -12.67 -4.21 6.74
N HIS A 253 -13.18 -3.45 5.77
CA HIS A 253 -14.58 -3.04 5.66
C HIS A 253 -15.27 -3.62 4.43
N ARG A 254 -15.18 -4.93 4.30
CA ARG A 254 -16.00 -5.71 3.37
C ARG A 254 -17.38 -5.96 3.96
N ASN A 255 -18.43 -5.70 3.18
CA ASN A 255 -19.82 -5.73 3.65
C ASN A 255 -20.68 -6.82 3.02
N SER A 256 -20.18 -7.55 2.02
CA SER A 256 -20.91 -8.67 1.43
C SER A 256 -20.01 -9.86 1.11
N ALA A 257 -20.62 -11.04 1.01
CA ALA A 257 -19.91 -12.25 0.60
C ALA A 257 -19.39 -12.17 -0.85
N THR A 258 -20.04 -11.39 -1.71
CA THR A 258 -19.73 -11.26 -3.14
C THR A 258 -18.63 -10.25 -3.45
N GLU A 259 -18.28 -9.37 -2.49
CA GLU A 259 -17.13 -8.47 -2.62
C GLU A 259 -15.82 -9.28 -2.62
N ASP A 260 -15.05 -9.19 -3.71
CA ASP A 260 -13.71 -9.78 -3.80
C ASP A 260 -12.62 -8.84 -3.27
N THR A 261 -12.77 -8.39 -2.03
CA THR A 261 -11.83 -7.48 -1.34
C THR A 261 -11.26 -8.13 -0.09
N GLY A 262 -10.10 -7.70 0.37
CA GLY A 262 -9.42 -8.32 1.50
C GLY A 262 -7.99 -7.85 1.64
N PHE A 263 -7.45 -7.97 2.84
CA PHE A 263 -6.03 -7.72 3.10
C PHE A 263 -5.30 -9.03 3.30
N SER A 264 -4.24 -9.26 2.52
CA SER A 264 -3.33 -10.40 2.66
C SER A 264 -1.94 -9.92 3.04
N PHE A 265 -1.45 -10.37 4.19
CA PHE A 265 -0.11 -10.07 4.69
C PHE A 265 0.76 -11.33 4.56
N VAL A 266 1.83 -11.27 3.77
CA VAL A 266 2.66 -12.42 3.41
C VAL A 266 4.13 -12.14 3.73
N GLY A 267 4.74 -12.96 4.58
CA GLY A 267 6.16 -12.78 4.93
C GLY A 267 6.45 -11.50 5.73
N CYS A 268 5.41 -10.84 6.26
CA CYS A 268 5.57 -9.60 7.00
C CYS A 268 6.19 -9.84 8.39
N SER A 269 6.84 -8.82 8.93
CA SER A 269 7.24 -8.78 10.34
C SER A 269 6.34 -7.81 11.09
N ILE A 270 5.76 -8.27 12.19
CA ILE A 270 4.97 -7.47 13.11
C ILE A 270 5.82 -7.21 14.34
N ARG A 271 6.12 -5.94 14.59
CA ARG A 271 7.01 -5.50 15.67
C ARG A 271 6.40 -4.36 16.48
N GLY A 272 6.99 -4.06 17.63
CA GLY A 272 6.74 -2.78 18.31
C GLY A 272 6.25 -2.92 19.74
N SER A 273 5.25 -2.12 20.12
CA SER A 273 4.78 -2.02 21.51
C SER A 273 3.25 -2.11 21.66
N GLY A 274 2.81 -2.29 22.90
CA GLY A 274 1.42 -2.29 23.30
C GLY A 274 0.76 -3.66 23.21
N ARG A 275 -0.55 -3.70 23.46
CA ARG A 275 -1.41 -4.88 23.32
C ARG A 275 -2.26 -4.74 22.07
N VAL A 276 -1.98 -5.53 21.04
CA VAL A 276 -2.43 -5.26 19.68
C VAL A 276 -3.26 -6.41 19.13
N TYR A 277 -4.42 -6.10 18.56
CA TYR A 277 -5.15 -7.04 17.71
C TYR A 277 -4.50 -7.11 16.31
N LEU A 278 -4.46 -8.31 15.73
CA LEU A 278 -4.14 -8.51 14.32
C LEU A 278 -5.14 -7.79 13.41
N GLY A 279 -6.39 -7.74 13.81
CA GLY A 279 -7.35 -6.87 13.16
C GLY A 279 -8.69 -6.84 13.84
N ARG A 280 -9.54 -5.93 13.36
CA ARG A 280 -10.90 -5.76 13.84
C ARG A 280 -11.90 -5.73 12.68
N ALA A 281 -13.03 -6.39 12.86
CA ALA A 281 -14.05 -6.52 11.82
C ALA A 281 -14.87 -5.23 11.66
N TRP A 282 -14.33 -4.24 10.95
CA TRP A 282 -15.04 -2.99 10.66
C TRP A 282 -16.28 -3.25 9.79
N GLY A 283 -16.17 -4.08 8.76
CA GLY A 283 -17.30 -4.55 7.93
C GLY A 283 -17.81 -5.94 8.33
N ASN A 284 -19.06 -6.24 7.98
CA ASN A 284 -19.74 -7.49 8.36
C ASN A 284 -19.14 -8.77 7.73
N TYR A 285 -18.33 -8.62 6.68
CA TYR A 285 -17.63 -9.69 5.97
C TYR A 285 -16.13 -9.42 5.89
N SER A 286 -15.58 -8.75 6.91
CA SER A 286 -14.16 -8.42 7.02
C SER A 286 -13.27 -9.60 6.67
N ARG A 287 -12.28 -9.40 5.80
CA ARG A 287 -11.37 -10.46 5.34
C ARG A 287 -9.91 -10.01 5.47
N ILE A 288 -9.21 -10.59 6.43
CA ILE A 288 -7.81 -10.30 6.73
C ILE A 288 -7.07 -11.63 6.90
N ILE A 289 -5.95 -11.80 6.21
CA ILE A 289 -5.15 -13.03 6.22
C ILE A 289 -3.69 -12.69 6.53
N TYR A 290 -3.09 -13.41 7.47
CA TYR A 290 -1.66 -13.36 7.76
C TYR A 290 -1.03 -14.72 7.43
N SER A 291 0.02 -14.72 6.61
CA SER A 291 0.70 -15.94 6.15
C SER A 291 2.21 -15.80 6.25
N LYS A 292 2.86 -16.76 6.93
CA LYS A 292 4.32 -16.78 7.14
C LYS A 292 4.87 -15.49 7.75
N CYS A 293 4.08 -14.83 8.60
CA CYS A 293 4.50 -13.61 9.29
C CYS A 293 5.25 -13.93 10.58
N ASN A 294 6.27 -13.13 10.90
CA ASN A 294 6.92 -13.15 12.21
C ASN A 294 6.24 -12.10 13.10
N MET A 295 5.89 -12.44 14.33
CA MET A 295 5.13 -11.57 15.23
C MET A 295 5.82 -11.46 16.59
N ASP A 296 6.10 -10.24 17.04
CA ASP A 296 6.51 -9.96 18.42
C ASP A 296 5.40 -10.34 19.42
N ASP A 297 5.77 -10.49 20.69
CA ASP A 297 4.89 -10.73 21.83
C ASP A 297 4.11 -9.46 22.24
N ILE A 298 3.49 -8.81 21.25
CA ILE A 298 2.57 -7.67 21.39
C ILE A 298 1.16 -8.04 20.96
N ILE A 299 1.00 -9.17 20.26
CA ILE A 299 -0.30 -9.67 19.81
C ILE A 299 -1.02 -10.30 21.00
N ILE A 300 -2.22 -9.81 21.28
CA ILE A 300 -3.00 -10.38 22.39
C ILE A 300 -3.51 -11.79 22.04
N PRO A 301 -3.69 -12.68 23.05
CA PRO A 301 -4.06 -14.09 22.81
C PRO A 301 -5.33 -14.28 21.98
N GLU A 302 -6.30 -13.38 22.10
CA GLU A 302 -7.53 -13.41 21.32
C GLU A 302 -7.29 -13.19 19.82
N GLY A 303 -6.21 -12.49 19.47
CA GLY A 303 -5.79 -12.17 18.11
C GLY A 303 -6.67 -11.17 17.37
N TRP A 304 -7.99 -11.22 17.55
CA TRP A 304 -8.99 -10.49 16.76
C TRP A 304 -10.08 -9.87 17.62
N SER A 305 -10.68 -8.78 17.13
CA SER A 305 -11.88 -8.17 17.71
C SER A 305 -13.03 -8.11 16.70
N ASP A 306 -14.22 -8.44 17.17
CA ASP A 306 -15.48 -8.35 16.44
C ASP A 306 -16.08 -6.93 16.41
N TRP A 307 -15.33 -5.92 16.87
CA TRP A 307 -15.79 -4.54 16.98
C TRP A 307 -17.01 -4.38 17.92
N ASN A 308 -17.16 -5.25 18.92
CA ASN A 308 -18.33 -5.32 19.81
C ASN A 308 -19.64 -5.67 19.06
N HIS A 309 -19.52 -6.34 17.91
CA HIS A 309 -20.65 -6.87 17.13
C HIS A 309 -20.52 -8.39 17.03
N SER A 310 -21.18 -9.12 17.94
CA SER A 310 -21.03 -10.57 18.09
C SER A 310 -21.39 -11.36 16.83
N ASP A 311 -22.27 -10.84 15.98
CA ASP A 311 -22.66 -11.40 14.69
C ASP A 311 -21.51 -11.44 13.66
N ARG A 312 -20.42 -10.73 13.93
CA ARG A 312 -19.19 -10.71 13.11
C ARG A 312 -18.16 -11.75 13.54
N LYS A 313 -18.38 -12.48 14.64
CA LYS A 313 -17.58 -13.66 14.99
C LYS A 313 -17.96 -14.78 14.02
N LYS A 314 -17.07 -15.11 13.08
CA LYS A 314 -17.24 -16.20 12.11
C LYS A 314 -15.95 -16.99 11.98
#